data_AF-A0A1I5MCC3-F1
#
_entry.id   AF-A0A1I5MCC3-F1
#
_cell.length_a   1.000
_cell.length_b   1.000
_cell.length_c   1.000
_cell.angle_alpha   90.00
_cell.angle_beta   90.00
_cell.angle_gamma   90.00
#
_symmetry.space_group_name_H-M   'P 1'
#
loop_
_entity.id
_entity.type
_entity.pdbx_description
1 polymer ?
#
loop_
_entity_poly.entity_id
_entity_poly.type
_entity_poly.pdbx_seq_one_letter_code
_entity_poly.pdbx_strand_id
1 'polypeptide(L)'
;MKKIITAVLFSTLLLLIGCSEDNSTTDVEPNDQKNEANNEEVTESESDKNDEEYETQEGEVSENEGGTFTLHSRQDQIDTINTGPIVMEIEQLNTASGELSGDLADFLESDHIEYIQMDLVVENTSDEDITFYSSQAEIATSTGEQLESDMWMSDHIEGDLMSGTKHSGSLFFILENSKAEDVESIRIKWSAPYNEDWEDVGEAVDIEISL
;
A
#
# COMPACT_ATOMS: atom_id res chain seq x y z
N MET A 1 -12.26 30.93 41.68
CA MET A 1 -10.92 30.77 42.30
C MET A 1 -11.01 29.84 43.50
N LYS A 2 -10.54 28.60 43.35
CA LYS A 2 -10.09 27.70 44.43
C LYS A 2 -9.29 26.59 43.74
N LYS A 3 -7.98 26.57 44.00
CA LYS A 3 -7.01 25.60 43.47
C LYS A 3 -7.10 24.34 44.33
N ILE A 4 -7.11 23.16 43.71
CA ILE A 4 -6.73 21.91 44.40
C ILE A 4 -5.84 21.12 43.44
N ILE A 5 -4.59 20.99 43.87
CA ILE A 5 -3.51 20.20 43.28
C ILE A 5 -3.58 18.83 43.94
N THR A 6 -3.60 17.75 43.15
CA THR A 6 -3.21 16.43 43.66
C THR A 6 -2.48 15.66 42.56
N ALA A 7 -1.18 15.54 42.73
CA ALA A 7 -0.30 14.67 41.97
C ALA A 7 -0.46 13.23 42.48
N VAL A 8 -0.55 12.26 41.56
CA VAL A 8 -0.46 10.82 41.90
C VAL A 8 0.75 10.27 41.17
N LEU A 9 1.84 10.08 41.92
CA LEU A 9 2.94 9.18 41.59
C LEU A 9 2.44 7.74 41.82
N PHE A 10 2.59 6.87 40.82
CA PHE A 10 2.48 5.42 41.03
C PHE A 10 3.81 4.78 40.60
N SER A 11 4.61 4.46 41.61
CA SER A 11 5.91 3.79 41.50
C SER A 11 5.72 2.27 41.60
N THR A 12 6.18 1.56 40.58
CA THR A 12 6.87 0.24 40.59
C THR A 12 6.50 -0.82 41.63
N LEU A 13 6.19 -2.03 41.15
CA LEU A 13 6.76 -3.26 41.73
C LEU A 13 6.91 -4.37 40.67
N LEU A 14 8.16 -4.71 40.36
CA LEU A 14 8.58 -5.93 39.67
C LEU A 14 8.49 -7.11 40.64
N LEU A 15 7.95 -8.25 40.19
CA LEU A 15 8.19 -9.56 40.78
C LEU A 15 8.55 -10.55 39.67
N LEU A 16 9.79 -11.03 39.74
CA LEU A 16 10.36 -12.19 39.04
C LEU A 16 9.96 -13.50 39.75
N ILE A 17 10.25 -14.62 39.06
CA ILE A 17 10.34 -16.05 39.46
C ILE A 17 9.15 -16.89 38.92
N GLY A 18 9.35 -18.00 38.21
CA GLY A 18 10.57 -18.75 37.91
C GLY A 18 10.33 -19.95 36.97
N CYS A 19 11.43 -20.51 36.46
CA CYS A 19 11.50 -21.73 35.66
C CYS A 19 11.03 -22.96 36.43
N SER A 20 10.31 -23.85 35.74
CA SER A 20 10.22 -25.26 36.09
C SER A 20 10.71 -26.06 34.88
N GLU A 21 11.82 -26.76 35.09
CA GLU A 21 12.40 -27.76 34.20
C GLU A 21 11.89 -29.12 34.67
N ASP A 22 11.36 -29.94 33.76
CA ASP A 22 11.21 -31.37 34.04
C ASP A 22 11.59 -32.19 32.80
N ASN A 23 12.44 -33.17 33.07
CA ASN A 23 13.24 -33.94 32.14
C ASN A 23 12.72 -35.39 32.20
N SER A 24 12.39 -35.97 31.05
CA SER A 24 12.21 -37.43 30.94
C SER A 24 12.82 -37.96 29.64
N THR A 25 14.07 -38.40 29.75
CA THR A 25 14.68 -39.53 29.02
C THR A 25 13.93 -40.83 29.38
N THR A 26 13.79 -41.93 28.62
CA THR A 26 14.46 -42.62 27.50
C THR A 26 13.44 -43.71 27.07
N ASP A 27 13.32 -44.26 25.85
CA ASP A 27 14.22 -45.24 25.21
C ASP A 27 13.76 -45.60 23.77
N VAL A 28 14.78 -45.81 22.94
CA VAL A 28 15.01 -46.27 21.54
C VAL A 28 14.70 -47.78 21.43
N GLU A 29 13.91 -48.38 20.52
CA GLU A 29 14.02 -48.73 19.06
C GLU A 29 13.46 -50.19 18.87
N PRO A 30 13.51 -50.90 17.72
CA PRO A 30 13.15 -50.57 16.32
C PRO A 30 12.29 -51.71 15.65
N ASN A 31 11.72 -51.50 14.45
CA ASN A 31 11.69 -52.56 13.43
C ASN A 31 11.41 -52.05 12.00
N ASP A 32 12.17 -52.63 11.07
CA ASP A 32 12.20 -52.48 9.61
C ASP A 32 10.87 -52.67 8.86
N GLN A 33 10.69 -51.95 7.73
CA GLN A 33 10.51 -52.57 6.39
C GLN A 33 10.45 -51.54 5.22
N LYS A 34 11.56 -51.48 4.46
CA LYS A 34 11.75 -51.55 2.99
C LYS A 34 10.68 -51.05 1.99
N ASN A 35 11.15 -50.12 1.11
CA ASN A 35 10.84 -49.84 -0.32
C ASN A 35 9.39 -49.60 -0.79
N GLU A 36 9.18 -48.45 -1.46
CA GLU A 36 9.03 -48.38 -2.92
C GLU A 36 9.18 -46.93 -3.43
N ALA A 37 9.81 -46.80 -4.62
CA ALA A 37 9.95 -45.56 -5.35
C ALA A 37 8.66 -45.27 -6.11
N ASN A 38 8.18 -44.02 -6.10
CA ASN A 38 7.43 -43.51 -7.23
C ASN A 38 7.71 -42.02 -7.44
N ASN A 39 8.00 -41.72 -8.70
CA ASN A 39 8.23 -40.41 -9.28
C ASN A 39 6.87 -39.80 -9.59
N GLU A 40 6.52 -38.68 -8.96
CA GLU A 40 5.38 -37.87 -9.41
C GLU A 40 5.88 -36.46 -9.75
N GLU A 41 5.58 -36.11 -11.00
CA GLU A 41 5.81 -34.82 -11.64
C GLU A 41 5.21 -33.70 -10.79
N VAL A 42 6.04 -32.67 -10.54
CA VAL A 42 5.57 -31.36 -10.09
C VAL A 42 4.90 -30.73 -11.30
N THR A 43 3.58 -30.85 -11.37
CA THR A 43 2.76 -30.06 -12.29
C THR A 43 2.81 -28.62 -11.83
N GLU A 44 3.37 -27.75 -12.67
CA GLU A 44 3.28 -26.30 -12.59
C GLU A 44 1.82 -25.89 -12.30
N SER A 45 1.61 -25.25 -11.15
CA SER A 45 0.43 -24.45 -10.95
C SER A 45 0.62 -23.17 -11.77
N GLU A 46 0.04 -23.17 -12.97
CA GLU A 46 -0.31 -21.92 -13.64
C GLU A 46 -1.22 -21.14 -12.68
N SER A 47 -0.68 -20.05 -12.17
CA SER A 47 -1.45 -19.01 -11.50
C SER A 47 -2.43 -18.45 -12.52
N ASP A 48 -3.70 -18.84 -12.39
CA ASP A 48 -4.83 -18.16 -13.01
C ASP A 48 -4.71 -16.67 -12.64
N LYS A 49 -4.28 -15.87 -13.62
CA LYS A 49 -4.47 -14.42 -13.59
C LYS A 49 -5.98 -14.22 -13.68
N ASN A 50 -6.57 -13.87 -12.56
CA ASN A 50 -7.92 -13.33 -12.53
C ASN A 50 -7.83 -11.98 -13.27
N ASP A 51 -8.11 -11.99 -14.58
CA ASP A 51 -8.46 -10.77 -15.31
C ASP A 51 -9.78 -10.28 -14.69
N GLU A 52 -9.68 -9.55 -13.58
CA GLU A 52 -10.77 -8.69 -13.14
C GLU A 52 -10.85 -7.55 -14.16
N GLU A 53 -11.64 -7.77 -15.21
CA GLU A 53 -12.09 -6.73 -16.12
C GLU A 53 -12.78 -5.68 -15.26
N TYR A 54 -12.10 -4.57 -15.01
CA TYR A 54 -12.67 -3.48 -14.25
C TYR A 54 -13.81 -2.87 -15.09
N GLU A 55 -15.04 -3.12 -14.67
CA GLU A 55 -16.26 -2.74 -15.40
C GLU A 55 -16.54 -1.22 -15.43
N THR A 56 -15.68 -0.39 -14.84
CA THR A 56 -15.92 1.06 -14.73
C THR A 56 -15.36 1.88 -15.90
N GLN A 57 -16.22 2.64 -16.57
CA GLN A 57 -15.90 3.40 -17.79
C GLN A 57 -15.75 4.90 -17.54
N GLU A 58 -14.96 5.60 -18.36
CA GLU A 58 -14.86 7.06 -18.31
C GLU A 58 -16.25 7.73 -18.47
N GLY A 59 -16.50 8.75 -17.66
CA GLY A 59 -17.79 9.42 -17.55
C GLY A 59 -18.83 8.66 -16.74
N GLU A 60 -18.49 7.49 -16.18
CA GLU A 60 -19.37 6.77 -15.27
C GLU A 60 -19.59 7.55 -13.98
N VAL A 61 -20.86 7.57 -13.57
CA VAL A 61 -21.29 8.16 -12.31
C VAL A 61 -21.66 7.05 -11.36
N SER A 62 -21.03 7.03 -10.19
CA SER A 62 -21.33 6.12 -9.09
C SER A 62 -21.88 6.88 -7.88
N GLU A 63 -22.73 6.23 -7.09
CA GLU A 63 -23.33 6.81 -5.89
C GLU A 63 -23.09 5.88 -4.71
N ASN A 64 -22.62 6.43 -3.60
CA ASN A 64 -22.38 5.71 -2.35
C ASN A 64 -22.75 6.60 -1.14
N GLU A 65 -22.51 6.11 0.08
CA GLU A 65 -22.85 6.85 1.32
C GLU A 65 -22.11 8.19 1.44
N GLY A 66 -20.96 8.35 0.79
CA GLY A 66 -20.15 9.56 0.77
C GLY A 66 -20.55 10.59 -0.29
N GLY A 67 -21.44 10.25 -1.23
CA GLY A 67 -21.89 11.18 -2.28
C GLY A 67 -21.99 10.55 -3.66
N THR A 68 -21.96 11.41 -4.68
CA THR A 68 -21.99 11.03 -6.10
C THR A 68 -20.64 11.34 -6.73
N PHE A 69 -20.02 10.37 -7.37
CA PHE A 69 -18.68 10.47 -7.94
C PHE A 69 -18.71 10.24 -9.45
N THR A 70 -17.93 11.02 -10.20
CA THR A 70 -17.77 10.89 -11.64
C THR A 70 -16.32 10.53 -11.95
N LEU A 71 -16.10 9.43 -12.65
CA LEU A 71 -14.78 9.05 -13.18
C LEU A 71 -14.53 9.85 -14.47
N HIS A 72 -13.43 10.61 -14.54
CA HIS A 72 -13.12 11.44 -15.72
C HIS A 72 -12.15 10.76 -16.67
N SER A 73 -11.11 10.11 -16.14
CA SER A 73 -10.10 9.42 -16.94
C SER A 73 -9.55 8.24 -16.16
N ARG A 74 -9.09 7.21 -16.89
CA ARG A 74 -8.58 5.97 -16.33
C ARG A 74 -7.42 5.43 -17.16
N GLN A 75 -6.34 5.09 -16.48
CA GLN A 75 -5.23 4.33 -17.06
C GLN A 75 -4.94 3.08 -16.22
N ASP A 76 -5.01 1.91 -16.83
CA ASP A 76 -4.75 0.61 -16.21
C ASP A 76 -3.75 -0.25 -17.02
N GLN A 77 -3.22 0.29 -18.12
CA GLN A 77 -2.17 -0.34 -18.93
C GLN A 77 -0.82 0.30 -18.62
N ILE A 78 -0.40 0.19 -17.36
CA ILE A 78 0.85 0.79 -16.87
C ILE A 78 1.90 -0.32 -16.72
N ASP A 79 3.07 -0.10 -17.31
CA ASP A 79 4.16 -1.08 -17.23
C ASP A 79 4.63 -1.26 -15.77
N THR A 80 4.92 -2.51 -15.40
CA THR A 80 5.52 -2.85 -14.09
C THR A 80 6.83 -2.09 -13.89
N ILE A 81 6.96 -1.44 -12.74
CA ILE A 81 8.13 -0.67 -12.37
C ILE A 81 9.03 -1.55 -11.50
N ASN A 82 10.29 -1.65 -11.88
CA ASN A 82 11.31 -2.39 -11.12
C ASN A 82 12.37 -1.40 -10.65
N THR A 83 12.63 -1.35 -9.34
CA THR A 83 13.73 -0.57 -8.76
C THR A 83 14.44 -1.39 -7.70
N GLY A 84 15.63 -1.89 -8.05
CA GLY A 84 16.36 -2.80 -7.18
C GLY A 84 15.57 -4.09 -6.91
N PRO A 85 15.44 -4.52 -5.64
CA PRO A 85 14.62 -5.66 -5.26
C PRO A 85 13.11 -5.36 -5.17
N ILE A 86 12.69 -4.12 -5.43
CA ILE A 86 11.28 -3.73 -5.36
C ILE A 86 10.62 -3.87 -6.72
N VAL A 87 9.50 -4.59 -6.75
CA VAL A 87 8.56 -4.65 -7.88
C VAL A 87 7.32 -3.84 -7.49
N MET A 88 6.90 -2.94 -8.37
CA MET A 88 5.76 -2.06 -8.15
C MET A 88 4.83 -2.08 -9.36
N GLU A 89 3.54 -2.23 -9.09
CA GLU A 89 2.49 -2.24 -10.11
C GLU A 89 1.48 -1.15 -9.74
N ILE A 90 1.23 -0.24 -10.68
CA ILE A 90 0.11 0.70 -10.59
C ILE A 90 -1.05 0.02 -11.31
N GLU A 91 -1.95 -0.57 -10.55
CA GLU A 91 -3.09 -1.33 -11.10
C GLU A 91 -4.06 -0.39 -11.82
N GLN A 92 -4.24 0.81 -11.26
CA GLN A 92 -5.11 1.83 -11.83
C GLN A 92 -4.67 3.23 -11.42
N LEU A 93 -4.74 4.17 -12.35
CA LEU A 93 -4.58 5.59 -12.12
C LEU A 93 -5.77 6.35 -12.70
N ASN A 94 -6.51 7.05 -11.84
CA ASN A 94 -7.76 7.72 -12.19
C ASN A 94 -7.75 9.19 -11.85
N THR A 95 -8.52 9.97 -12.61
CA THR A 95 -9.00 11.29 -12.19
C THR A 95 -10.50 11.22 -11.98
N ALA A 96 -10.99 11.80 -10.88
CA ALA A 96 -12.40 11.77 -10.54
C ALA A 96 -12.81 13.02 -9.76
N SER A 97 -14.10 13.33 -9.82
CA SER A 97 -14.72 14.36 -9.00
C SER A 97 -15.92 13.82 -8.22
N GLY A 98 -16.27 14.48 -7.13
CA GLY A 98 -17.38 14.06 -6.28
C GLY A 98 -18.19 15.22 -5.73
N GLU A 99 -19.52 15.08 -5.75
CA GLU A 99 -20.44 15.85 -4.95
C GLU A 99 -20.67 15.11 -3.63
N LEU A 100 -20.07 15.63 -2.56
CA LEU A 100 -19.97 14.97 -1.27
C LEU A 100 -21.26 15.12 -0.45
N SER A 101 -21.54 14.11 0.36
CA SER A 101 -22.66 14.12 1.29
C SER A 101 -22.36 13.36 2.57
N GLY A 102 -23.21 13.56 3.59
CA GLY A 102 -23.11 12.85 4.85
C GLY A 102 -21.81 13.12 5.61
N ASP A 103 -21.32 12.10 6.31
CA ASP A 103 -20.16 12.21 7.20
C ASP A 103 -18.88 12.58 6.44
N LEU A 104 -18.76 12.21 5.15
CA LEU A 104 -17.59 12.54 4.33
C LEU A 104 -17.50 14.05 4.03
N ALA A 105 -18.64 14.67 3.67
CA ALA A 105 -18.70 16.11 3.47
C ALA A 105 -18.40 16.89 4.76
N ASP A 106 -18.92 16.41 5.89
CA ASP A 106 -18.65 16.99 7.21
C ASP A 106 -17.16 16.84 7.60
N PHE A 107 -16.55 15.70 7.28
CA PHE A 107 -15.14 15.43 7.56
C PHE A 107 -14.19 16.30 6.74
N LEU A 108 -14.47 16.45 5.44
CA LEU A 108 -13.66 17.27 4.52
C LEU A 108 -13.98 18.76 4.59
N GLU A 109 -15.00 19.15 5.36
CA GLU A 109 -15.54 20.52 5.42
C GLU A 109 -15.86 21.09 4.01
N SER A 110 -16.29 20.23 3.09
CA SER A 110 -16.56 20.54 1.68
C SER A 110 -17.70 19.69 1.14
N ASP A 111 -18.51 20.26 0.24
CA ASP A 111 -19.53 19.54 -0.53
C ASP A 111 -19.02 19.05 -1.89
N HIS A 112 -17.76 19.31 -2.22
CA HIS A 112 -17.16 18.95 -3.51
C HIS A 112 -15.71 18.49 -3.34
N ILE A 113 -15.27 17.57 -4.20
CA ILE A 113 -13.89 17.09 -4.26
C ILE A 113 -13.45 16.84 -5.70
N GLU A 114 -12.20 17.15 -5.99
CA GLU A 114 -11.49 16.83 -7.23
C GLU A 114 -10.24 16.03 -6.79
N TYR A 115 -10.02 14.85 -7.36
CA TYR A 115 -8.91 13.99 -6.91
C TYR A 115 -8.34 13.09 -7.99
N ILE A 116 -7.12 12.65 -7.74
CA ILE A 116 -6.46 11.55 -8.43
C ILE A 116 -6.43 10.35 -7.46
N GLN A 117 -6.78 9.16 -7.95
CA GLN A 117 -6.62 7.90 -7.21
C GLN A 117 -5.58 7.03 -7.92
N MET A 118 -4.66 6.48 -7.15
CA MET A 118 -3.65 5.55 -7.61
C MET A 118 -3.72 4.27 -6.77
N ASP A 119 -4.10 3.16 -7.40
CA ASP A 119 -4.11 1.85 -6.78
C ASP A 119 -2.75 1.19 -7.02
N LEU A 120 -2.04 0.91 -5.92
CA LEU A 120 -0.65 0.51 -5.94
C LEU A 120 -0.47 -0.84 -5.29
N VAL A 121 0.38 -1.64 -5.90
CA VAL A 121 0.90 -2.89 -5.35
C VAL A 121 2.42 -2.80 -5.30
N VAL A 122 3.00 -3.16 -4.17
CA VAL A 122 4.46 -3.15 -3.96
C VAL A 122 4.91 -4.48 -3.34
N GLU A 123 6.00 -5.02 -3.86
CA GLU A 123 6.57 -6.29 -3.42
C GLU A 123 8.07 -6.16 -3.21
N ASN A 124 8.55 -6.61 -2.04
CA ASN A 124 9.96 -6.82 -1.79
C ASN A 124 10.32 -8.25 -2.19
N THR A 125 11.04 -8.40 -3.30
CA THR A 125 11.40 -9.72 -3.87
C THR A 125 12.72 -10.28 -3.32
N SER A 126 13.37 -9.58 -2.38
CA SER A 126 14.64 -10.01 -1.80
C SER A 126 14.47 -10.88 -0.55
N ASP A 127 15.58 -11.54 -0.18
CA ASP A 127 15.72 -12.28 1.09
C ASP A 127 16.07 -11.36 2.29
N GLU A 128 16.03 -10.04 2.11
CA GLU A 128 16.38 -9.02 3.10
C GLU A 128 15.21 -8.03 3.29
N ASP A 129 15.17 -7.34 4.44
CA ASP A 129 14.21 -6.27 4.68
C ASP A 129 14.66 -5.00 3.94
N ILE A 130 13.73 -4.35 3.24
CA ILE A 130 14.02 -3.17 2.40
C ILE A 130 13.09 -2.03 2.81
N THR A 131 13.65 -0.84 2.99
CA THR A 131 12.85 0.37 3.20
C THR A 131 12.55 1.03 1.85
N PHE A 132 11.25 1.18 1.55
CA PHE A 132 10.75 1.89 0.39
C PHE A 132 9.40 2.56 0.68
N TYR A 133 9.36 3.90 0.62
CA TYR A 133 8.16 4.68 0.91
C TYR A 133 7.23 4.80 -0.30
N SER A 134 6.63 3.67 -0.70
CA SER A 134 5.72 3.60 -1.85
C SER A 134 4.47 4.48 -1.71
N SER A 135 3.97 4.65 -0.48
CA SER A 135 2.83 5.53 -0.17
C SER A 135 3.16 7.02 -0.22
N GLN A 136 4.44 7.41 -0.28
CA GLN A 136 4.89 8.81 -0.25
C GLN A 136 5.35 9.30 -1.63
N ALA A 137 4.60 8.95 -2.68
CA ALA A 137 4.86 9.46 -4.02
C ALA A 137 4.65 10.98 -4.08
N GLU A 138 5.54 11.70 -4.78
CA GLU A 138 5.26 13.07 -5.22
C GLU A 138 4.72 13.03 -6.64
N ILE A 139 3.61 13.70 -6.91
CA ILE A 139 3.06 13.84 -8.26
C ILE A 139 3.09 15.28 -8.76
N ALA A 140 3.19 15.45 -10.07
CA ALA A 140 2.94 16.71 -10.74
C ALA A 140 1.95 16.49 -11.90
N THR A 141 0.89 17.30 -11.95
CA THR A 141 -0.15 17.21 -12.98
C THR A 141 0.18 18.11 -14.18
N SER A 142 -0.36 17.75 -15.34
CA SER A 142 -0.39 18.61 -16.53
C SER A 142 -1.07 19.98 -16.31
N THR A 143 -1.97 20.07 -15.32
CA THR A 143 -2.61 21.33 -14.89
C THR A 143 -1.68 22.22 -14.05
N GLY A 144 -0.51 21.72 -13.65
CA GLY A 144 0.53 22.47 -12.95
C GLY A 144 0.50 22.37 -11.42
N GLU A 145 -0.26 21.43 -10.87
CA GLU A 145 -0.28 21.15 -9.43
C GLU A 145 0.81 20.14 -9.07
N GLN A 146 1.45 20.32 -7.92
CA GLN A 146 2.34 19.34 -7.32
C GLN A 146 1.71 18.88 -6.00
N LEU A 147 1.52 17.57 -5.86
CA LEU A 147 0.73 16.99 -4.77
C LEU A 147 1.47 15.82 -4.11
N GLU A 148 1.11 15.57 -2.85
CA GLU A 148 1.43 14.37 -2.09
C GLU A 148 0.12 13.65 -1.75
N SER A 149 0.18 12.38 -1.38
CA SER A 149 -1.01 11.62 -1.00
C SER A 149 -1.66 12.20 0.27
N ASP A 150 -2.98 12.31 0.28
CA ASP A 150 -3.74 12.71 1.46
C ASP A 150 -3.70 11.59 2.51
N MET A 151 -3.23 11.93 3.71
CA MET A 151 -3.02 10.96 4.79
C MET A 151 -4.32 10.36 5.35
N TRP A 152 -5.47 11.00 5.15
CA TRP A 152 -6.75 10.56 5.72
C TRP A 152 -7.53 9.70 4.74
N MET A 153 -7.43 10.01 3.44
CA MET A 153 -8.11 9.27 2.39
C MET A 153 -7.28 8.11 1.85
N SER A 154 -5.95 8.16 1.96
CA SER A 154 -5.07 7.10 1.45
C SER A 154 -4.88 5.95 2.42
N ASP A 155 -4.70 4.76 1.87
CA ASP A 155 -4.26 3.60 2.62
C ASP A 155 -2.83 3.77 3.12
N HIS A 156 -2.56 3.23 4.30
CA HIS A 156 -1.22 3.18 4.85
C HIS A 156 -0.48 1.94 4.35
N ILE A 157 0.54 2.17 3.52
CA ILE A 157 1.52 1.15 3.14
C ILE A 157 2.80 1.40 3.94
N GLU A 158 3.23 0.36 4.66
CA GLU A 158 4.44 0.39 5.50
C GLU A 158 5.68 0.69 4.64
N GLY A 159 6.60 1.49 5.18
CA GLY A 159 7.84 1.82 4.49
C GLY A 159 8.87 0.71 4.60
N ASP A 160 8.91 0.03 5.74
CA ASP A 160 9.81 -1.09 5.99
C ASP A 160 9.15 -2.40 5.52
N LEU A 161 9.55 -2.86 4.34
CA LEU A 161 9.02 -4.05 3.69
C LEU A 161 9.84 -5.27 4.10
N MET A 162 9.23 -6.19 4.85
CA MET A 162 9.89 -7.44 5.21
C MET A 162 10.23 -8.27 3.97
N SER A 163 11.27 -9.10 4.07
CA SER A 163 11.64 -10.02 3.00
C SER A 163 10.45 -10.82 2.45
N GLY A 164 10.27 -10.79 1.13
CA GLY A 164 9.24 -11.54 0.41
C GLY A 164 7.80 -11.04 0.62
N THR A 165 7.57 -9.88 1.25
CA THR A 165 6.21 -9.38 1.47
C THR A 165 5.69 -8.55 0.31
N LYS A 166 4.37 -8.64 0.13
CA LYS A 166 3.59 -7.90 -0.85
C LYS A 166 2.52 -7.09 -0.12
N HIS A 167 2.38 -5.83 -0.48
CA HIS A 167 1.42 -4.89 0.08
C HIS A 167 0.66 -4.19 -1.06
N SER A 168 -0.59 -3.81 -0.80
CA SER A 168 -1.39 -3.04 -1.73
C SER A 168 -2.15 -1.94 -0.99
N GLY A 169 -2.53 -0.89 -1.71
CA GLY A 169 -3.35 0.18 -1.17
C GLY A 169 -3.70 1.24 -2.21
N SER A 170 -4.74 2.00 -1.92
CA SER A 170 -5.18 3.14 -2.74
C SER A 170 -4.63 4.44 -2.16
N LEU A 171 -3.98 5.25 -3.00
CA LEU A 171 -3.49 6.57 -2.65
C LEU A 171 -4.35 7.64 -3.32
N PHE A 172 -4.78 8.64 -2.55
CA PHE A 172 -5.61 9.74 -3.03
C PHE A 172 -4.82 11.04 -3.00
N PHE A 173 -4.82 11.78 -4.10
CA PHE A 173 -4.19 13.10 -4.21
C PHE A 173 -5.28 14.12 -4.50
N ILE A 174 -5.51 15.06 -3.58
CA ILE A 174 -6.59 16.04 -3.69
C ILE A 174 -6.14 17.22 -4.53
N LEU A 175 -6.88 17.51 -5.59
CA LEU A 175 -6.64 18.67 -6.44
C LEU A 175 -7.21 19.91 -5.74
N GLU A 176 -6.38 20.94 -5.55
CA GLU A 176 -6.78 22.14 -4.84
C GLU A 176 -7.21 23.26 -5.80
N ASN A 177 -6.64 23.29 -7.00
CA ASN A 177 -6.72 24.44 -7.91
C ASN A 177 -7.13 24.07 -9.34
N SER A 178 -7.25 22.79 -9.67
CA SER A 178 -7.69 22.31 -10.97
C SER A 178 -8.82 21.31 -10.86
N LYS A 179 -9.47 21.07 -12.00
CA LYS A 179 -10.49 20.04 -12.11
C LYS A 179 -9.86 18.74 -12.55
N ALA A 180 -10.36 17.62 -12.04
CA ALA A 180 -9.91 16.31 -12.44
C ALA A 180 -10.12 16.04 -13.95
N GLU A 181 -11.20 16.58 -14.55
CA GLU A 181 -11.48 16.47 -15.99
C GLU A 181 -10.44 17.14 -16.91
N ASP A 182 -9.66 18.08 -16.38
CA ASP A 182 -8.67 18.86 -17.15
C ASP A 182 -7.25 18.25 -17.07
N VAL A 183 -7.04 17.17 -16.31
CA VAL A 183 -5.74 16.52 -16.13
C VAL A 183 -5.49 15.51 -17.27
N GLU A 184 -4.53 15.81 -18.15
CA GLU A 184 -4.16 14.97 -19.31
C GLU A 184 -2.97 14.03 -19.04
N SER A 185 -2.09 14.41 -18.12
CA SER A 185 -0.96 13.57 -17.68
C SER A 185 -0.56 13.83 -16.24
N ILE A 186 0.08 12.82 -15.65
CA ILE A 186 0.59 12.81 -14.28
C ILE A 186 2.03 12.30 -14.31
N ARG A 187 2.96 13.13 -13.84
CA ARG A 187 4.33 12.73 -13.54
C ARG A 187 4.41 12.27 -12.10
N ILE A 188 5.02 11.11 -11.84
CA ILE A 188 5.09 10.50 -10.51
C ILE A 188 6.54 10.21 -10.17
N LYS A 189 6.92 10.51 -8.92
CA LYS A 189 8.27 10.34 -8.40
C LYS A 189 8.29 9.59 -7.08
N TRP A 190 9.23 8.67 -6.97
CA TRP A 190 9.61 8.03 -5.71
C TRP A 190 11.13 8.11 -5.50
N SER A 191 11.53 8.19 -4.24
CA SER A 191 12.94 8.05 -3.86
C SER A 191 13.42 6.61 -4.06
N ALA A 192 14.74 6.40 -4.13
CA ALA A 192 15.28 5.04 -4.24
C ALA A 192 14.97 4.19 -3.00
N PRO A 193 14.74 2.88 -3.14
CA PRO A 193 14.72 1.96 -2.01
C PRO A 193 16.13 1.80 -1.41
N TYR A 194 16.21 1.61 -0.10
CA TYR A 194 17.48 1.40 0.60
C TYR A 194 17.40 0.25 1.62
N ASN A 195 18.54 -0.36 1.91
CA ASN A 195 18.67 -1.44 2.88
C ASN A 195 18.93 -0.93 4.31
N GLU A 196 19.06 -1.83 5.29
CA GLU A 196 19.33 -1.48 6.69
C GLU A 196 20.62 -0.65 6.90
N ASP A 197 21.59 -0.77 5.98
CA ASP A 197 22.85 -0.02 5.98
C ASP A 197 22.71 1.38 5.34
N TRP A 198 21.50 1.78 4.94
CA TRP A 198 21.19 3.04 4.27
C TRP A 198 21.86 3.19 2.89
N GLU A 199 22.19 2.05 2.27
CA GLU A 199 22.68 2.01 0.90
C GLU A 199 21.49 1.89 -0.06
N ASP A 200 21.45 2.76 -1.07
CA ASP A 200 20.46 2.64 -2.15
C ASP A 200 20.66 1.29 -2.85
N VAL A 201 19.61 0.48 -2.87
CA VAL A 201 19.59 -0.85 -3.54
C VAL A 201 18.82 -0.83 -4.85
N GLY A 202 18.32 0.34 -5.23
CA GLY A 202 17.64 0.62 -6.50
C GLY A 202 17.87 2.08 -6.91
N GLU A 203 17.13 2.51 -7.92
CA GLU A 203 17.18 3.88 -8.42
C GLU A 203 15.91 4.64 -8.00
N ALA A 204 16.00 5.97 -7.92
CA ALA A 204 14.81 6.80 -7.82
C ALA A 204 13.94 6.60 -9.08
N VAL A 205 12.62 6.54 -8.89
CA VAL A 205 11.65 6.39 -9.97
C VAL A 205 11.12 7.76 -10.37
N ASP A 206 11.05 8.02 -11.68
CA ASP A 206 10.52 9.26 -12.26
C ASP A 206 9.86 8.89 -13.61
N ILE A 207 8.53 8.81 -13.60
CA ILE A 207 7.74 8.38 -14.75
C ILE A 207 6.64 9.40 -15.06
N GLU A 208 6.15 9.39 -16.29
CA GLU A 208 4.98 10.18 -16.70
C GLU A 208 3.96 9.26 -17.35
N ILE A 209 2.72 9.35 -16.90
CA ILE A 209 1.59 8.56 -17.37
C ILE A 209 0.60 9.52 -18.03
N SER A 210 0.21 9.21 -19.26
CA SER A 210 -0.89 9.88 -19.95
C SER A 210 -2.22 9.20 -19.60
N LEU A 211 -3.24 10.02 -19.37
CA LEU A 211 -4.59 9.59 -19.07
C LEU A 211 -5.43 9.51 -20.35
#